data_AF-A0A2H3CXV8-F1
#
_entry.id   AF-A0A2H3CXV8-F1
#
_cell.length_a   1.000
_cell.length_b   1.000
_cell.length_c   1.000
_cell.angle_alpha   90.00
_cell.angle_beta   90.00
_cell.angle_gamma   90.00
#
_symmetry.space_group_name_H-M   'P 1'
#
loop_
_entity.id
_entity.type
_entity.pdbx_description
1 polymer ?
#
loop_
_entity_poly.entity_id
_entity_poly.type
_entity_poly.pdbx_seq_one_letter_code
_entity_poly.pdbx_strand_id
1 'polypeptide(L)'
;MLKSYYTSLADWRPTTDILRCSPSFNHCPHYDFVLAQTEARPLFAQLVMIFECNVHGKTFPLMLVWPFNQPAGGQSKQKDQDLELYRVKTKPNGPPCLISIYSVLPGALLIEDTAAPKEYLVVDMVDLDMFLRMQSLSYVGKPASQQN
;
A
#
# COMPACT_ATOMS: atom_id res chain seq x y z
N MET A 1 3.15 -9.17 13.41
CA MET A 1 3.69 -7.78 13.43
C MET A 1 5.07 -7.83 12.82
N LEU A 2 5.44 -6.85 11.99
CA LEU A 2 6.75 -6.75 11.35
C LEU A 2 7.29 -5.33 11.54
N LYS A 3 8.55 -5.22 11.93
CA LYS A 3 9.26 -3.95 12.01
C LYS A 3 9.98 -3.71 10.68
N SER A 4 9.51 -2.72 9.91
CA SER A 4 10.10 -2.35 8.62
C SER A 4 11.06 -1.18 8.79
N TYR A 5 12.21 -1.22 8.14
CA TYR A 5 13.20 -0.13 8.15
C TYR A 5 13.33 0.44 6.75
N TYR A 6 13.35 1.77 6.64
CA TYR A 6 13.45 2.46 5.37
C TYR A 6 14.11 3.84 5.55
N THR A 7 14.57 4.42 4.44
CA THR A 7 15.07 5.80 4.43
C THR A 7 13.93 6.76 4.15
N SER A 8 13.72 7.71 5.05
CA SER A 8 12.72 8.77 4.87
C SER A 8 13.07 9.65 3.67
N LEU A 9 12.07 10.06 2.89
CA LEU A 9 12.25 11.01 1.80
C LEU A 9 12.32 12.45 2.32
N ALA A 10 11.75 12.71 3.50
CA ALA A 10 11.73 14.02 4.10
C ALA A 10 13.12 14.50 4.57
N ASP A 11 13.86 13.63 5.27
CA ASP A 11 15.10 13.99 5.95
C ASP A 11 16.29 13.06 5.64
N TRP A 12 16.07 12.02 4.82
CA TRP A 12 17.07 11.02 4.44
C TRP A 12 17.62 10.19 5.62
N ARG A 13 16.90 10.16 6.75
CA ARG A 13 17.31 9.38 7.91
C ARG A 13 16.68 7.98 7.90
N PRO A 14 17.35 6.99 8.51
CA PRO A 14 16.73 5.70 8.76
C PRO A 14 15.55 5.84 9.72
N THR A 15 14.37 5.47 9.25
CA THR A 15 13.12 5.45 10.00
C THR A 15 12.61 4.02 10.09
N THR A 16 11.69 3.79 11.04
CA THR A 16 11.08 2.48 11.24
C THR A 16 9.56 2.61 11.31
N ASP A 17 8.87 1.64 10.71
CA ASP A 17 7.43 1.46 10.87
C ASP A 17 7.08 0.06 11.39
N ILE A 18 5.91 -0.09 12.00
CA ILE A 18 5.42 -1.35 12.59
C ILE A 18 4.14 -1.77 11.88
N LEU A 19 4.25 -2.81 11.05
CA LEU A 19 3.16 -3.37 10.28
C LEU A 19 2.44 -4.48 11.05
N ARG A 20 1.11 -4.48 10.98
CA ARG A 20 0.20 -5.36 11.73
C ARG A 20 -0.79 -6.04 10.80
N CYS A 21 -1.08 -7.30 11.11
CA CYS A 21 -2.06 -8.13 10.40
C CYS A 21 -2.75 -9.06 11.39
N SER A 22 -3.38 -8.48 12.41
CA SER A 22 -3.98 -9.23 13.51
C SER A 22 -5.42 -9.59 13.17
N PRO A 23 -5.78 -10.88 13.08
CA PRO A 23 -7.16 -11.28 12.82
C PRO A 23 -8.12 -11.01 13.99
N SER A 24 -7.60 -10.72 15.19
CA SER A 24 -8.41 -10.45 16.40
C SER A 24 -7.77 -9.37 17.27
N PHE A 25 -7.67 -8.14 16.74
CA PHE A 25 -7.24 -6.98 17.50
C PHE A 25 -8.45 -6.33 18.19
N ASN A 26 -8.55 -6.42 19.52
CA ASN A 26 -9.73 -5.97 20.26
C ASN A 26 -11.04 -6.58 19.73
N HIS A 27 -11.02 -7.88 19.38
CA HIS A 27 -12.14 -8.61 18.78
C HIS A 27 -12.54 -8.16 17.36
N CYS A 28 -11.73 -7.31 16.72
CA CYS A 28 -11.90 -6.90 15.32
C CYS A 28 -10.61 -7.17 14.52
N PRO A 29 -10.69 -7.69 13.30
CA PRO A 29 -9.52 -7.81 12.45
C PRO A 29 -8.90 -6.43 12.15
N HIS A 30 -7.57 -6.32 12.25
CA HIS A 30 -6.81 -5.13 11.90
C HIS A 30 -5.67 -5.50 10.95
N TYR A 31 -5.77 -5.02 9.72
CA TYR A 31 -4.87 -5.31 8.62
C TYR A 31 -4.33 -4.00 8.07
N ASP A 32 -3.05 -3.73 8.31
CA ASP A 32 -2.41 -2.50 7.85
C ASP A 32 -2.27 -2.51 6.32
N PHE A 33 -2.10 -1.32 5.75
CA PHE A 33 -1.80 -1.18 4.33
C PHE A 33 -0.33 -0.83 4.13
N VAL A 34 0.18 -1.22 2.97
CA VAL A 34 1.57 -1.01 2.58
C VAL A 34 1.63 -0.47 1.16
N LEU A 35 2.66 0.31 0.89
CA LEU A 35 3.10 0.57 -0.47
C LEU A 35 4.28 -0.35 -0.77
N ALA A 36 4.14 -1.27 -1.72
CA ALA A 36 5.18 -2.22 -2.09
C ALA A 36 5.84 -1.82 -3.40
N GLN A 37 7.16 -1.74 -3.42
CA GLN A 37 7.94 -1.65 -4.64
C GLN A 37 7.82 -2.95 -5.42
N THR A 38 7.47 -2.87 -6.70
CA THR A 38 7.50 -4.01 -7.63
C THR A 38 8.46 -3.71 -8.78
N GLU A 39 8.74 -4.70 -9.62
CA GLU A 39 9.57 -4.52 -10.81
C GLU A 39 8.99 -3.48 -11.79
N ALA A 40 7.66 -3.39 -11.89
CA ALA A 40 7.00 -2.47 -12.81
C ALA A 40 6.75 -1.11 -12.17
N ARG A 41 5.91 -1.05 -11.12
CA ARG A 41 5.54 0.17 -10.40
C ARG A 41 5.19 -0.14 -8.95
N PRO A 42 5.39 0.81 -8.01
CA PRO A 42 4.83 0.72 -6.68
C PRO A 42 3.34 0.36 -6.69
N LEU A 43 2.91 -0.43 -5.72
CA LEU A 43 1.56 -0.97 -5.60
C LEU A 43 1.08 -0.84 -4.16
N PHE A 44 -0.08 -0.21 -3.96
CA PHE A 44 -0.76 -0.25 -2.68
C PHE A 44 -1.35 -1.64 -2.44
N ALA A 45 -1.30 -2.10 -1.19
CA ALA A 45 -1.70 -3.44 -0.82
C ALA A 45 -2.20 -3.48 0.63
N GLN A 46 -3.19 -4.31 0.92
CA GLN A 46 -3.61 -4.61 2.29
C GLN A 46 -2.89 -5.87 2.77
N LEU A 47 -2.26 -5.79 3.93
CA LEU A 47 -1.51 -6.88 4.51
C LEU A 47 -2.43 -7.93 5.13
N VAL A 48 -2.38 -9.17 4.64
CA VAL A 48 -3.21 -10.27 5.18
C VAL A 48 -2.42 -11.08 6.19
N MET A 49 -1.19 -11.45 5.83
CA MET A 49 -0.35 -12.34 6.64
C MET A 49 1.12 -12.10 6.33
N ILE A 50 1.97 -12.30 7.35
CA ILE A 50 3.43 -12.30 7.24
C ILE A 50 3.89 -13.71 7.62
N PHE A 51 4.73 -14.32 6.81
CA PHE A 51 5.22 -15.68 7.05
C PHE A 51 6.59 -15.90 6.40
N GLU A 52 7.24 -17.00 6.77
CA GLU A 52 8.51 -17.41 6.18
C GLU A 52 8.31 -18.64 5.29
N CYS A 53 8.94 -18.66 4.13
CA CYS A 53 8.96 -19.80 3.23
C CYS A 53 10.37 -20.37 3.16
N ASN A 54 10.55 -21.68 3.37
CA ASN A 54 11.84 -22.34 3.19
C ASN A 54 11.91 -23.03 1.83
N VAL A 55 12.84 -22.59 0.98
CA VAL A 55 13.06 -23.15 -0.36
C VAL A 55 14.52 -23.54 -0.48
N HIS A 56 14.78 -24.83 -0.65
CA HIS A 56 16.13 -25.41 -0.76
C HIS A 56 17.08 -24.96 0.37
N GLY A 57 16.58 -24.90 1.61
CA GLY A 57 17.38 -24.51 2.79
C GLY A 57 17.57 -23.00 2.95
N LYS A 58 16.97 -22.18 2.09
CA LYS A 58 16.95 -20.72 2.23
C LYS A 58 15.59 -20.26 2.72
N THR A 59 15.59 -19.38 3.71
CA THR A 59 14.38 -18.77 4.26
C THR A 59 14.09 -17.45 3.54
N PHE A 60 12.86 -17.31 3.06
CA PHE A 60 12.33 -16.13 2.40
C PHE A 60 11.19 -15.57 3.24
N PRO A 61 11.38 -14.42 3.90
CA PRO A 61 10.29 -13.73 4.58
C PRO A 61 9.38 -13.05 3.55
N LEU A 62 8.10 -13.43 3.58
CA LEU A 62 7.09 -13.03 2.61
C LEU A 62 5.84 -12.48 3.30
N MET A 63 5.06 -11.74 2.53
CA MET A 63 3.74 -11.30 2.91
C MET A 63 2.70 -11.70 1.87
N LEU A 64 1.58 -12.19 2.36
CA LEU A 64 0.37 -12.35 1.58
C LEU A 64 -0.41 -11.04 1.64
N VAL A 65 -0.72 -10.45 0.48
CA VAL A 65 -1.40 -9.17 0.42
C VAL A 65 -2.55 -9.15 -0.59
N TRP A 66 -3.54 -8.30 -0.33
CA TRP A 66 -4.57 -7.94 -1.30
C TRP A 66 -4.13 -6.71 -2.10
N PRO A 67 -3.82 -6.85 -3.40
CA PRO A 67 -3.31 -5.74 -4.18
C PRO A 67 -4.42 -4.75 -4.59
N PHE A 68 -4.07 -3.47 -4.63
CA PHE A 68 -4.91 -2.39 -5.17
C PHE A 68 -4.45 -2.05 -6.59
N ASN A 69 -4.68 -2.98 -7.52
CA ASN A 69 -4.19 -2.90 -8.89
C ASN A 69 -5.28 -2.60 -9.93
N GLN A 70 -6.49 -2.25 -9.50
CA GLN A 70 -7.58 -1.91 -10.41
C GLN A 70 -7.63 -0.39 -10.64
N PRO A 71 -8.04 0.07 -11.83
CA PRO A 71 -8.37 1.46 -12.05
C PRO A 71 -9.46 1.92 -11.06
N ALA A 72 -9.20 3.03 -10.36
CA ALA A 72 -10.13 3.64 -9.40
C ALA A 72 -10.70 4.95 -9.98
N GLY A 73 -11.92 5.33 -9.58
CA GLY A 73 -12.49 6.64 -9.97
C GLY A 73 -13.21 6.72 -11.33
N GLY A 74 -13.58 5.58 -11.92
CA GLY A 74 -14.27 5.53 -13.22
C GLY A 74 -13.48 6.19 -14.35
N GLN A 75 -14.17 6.70 -15.39
CA GLN A 75 -13.55 7.37 -16.55
C GLN A 75 -12.96 8.76 -16.25
N SER A 76 -13.16 9.34 -15.05
CA SER A 76 -13.03 10.81 -14.90
C SER A 76 -12.22 11.33 -13.71
N LYS A 77 -12.09 10.69 -12.55
CA LYS A 77 -11.37 11.33 -11.43
C LYS A 77 -10.58 10.34 -10.56
N GLN A 78 -9.26 10.38 -10.74
CA GLN A 78 -8.29 9.62 -9.94
C GLN A 78 -8.18 10.15 -8.49
N LYS A 79 -8.67 11.36 -8.25
CA LYS A 79 -8.75 11.99 -6.94
C LYS A 79 -10.21 12.17 -6.53
N ASP A 80 -10.52 12.17 -5.23
CA ASP A 80 -11.82 12.63 -4.77
C ASP A 80 -11.99 14.14 -4.97
N GLN A 81 -13.22 14.64 -4.87
CA GLN A 81 -13.55 16.03 -5.20
C GLN A 81 -13.36 16.98 -4.02
N ASP A 82 -13.38 16.47 -2.80
CA ASP A 82 -13.48 17.30 -1.60
C ASP A 82 -12.10 17.58 -1.02
N LEU A 83 -11.26 16.54 -0.93
CA LEU A 83 -9.93 16.58 -0.30
C LEU A 83 -8.79 16.32 -1.29
N GLU A 84 -9.11 16.04 -2.56
CA GLU A 84 -8.14 15.71 -3.61
C GLU A 84 -7.22 14.51 -3.31
N LEU A 85 -7.64 13.63 -2.40
CA LEU A 85 -6.96 12.39 -2.06
C LEU A 85 -7.05 11.41 -3.23
N TYR A 86 -5.96 10.68 -3.43
CA TYR A 86 -5.88 9.71 -4.49
C TYR A 86 -6.71 8.47 -4.19
N ARG A 87 -7.43 7.98 -5.21
CA ARG A 87 -8.23 6.75 -5.14
C ARG A 87 -7.38 5.54 -5.56
N VAL A 88 -7.53 4.45 -4.82
CA VAL A 88 -6.98 3.13 -5.15
C VAL A 88 -8.07 2.08 -5.02
N LYS A 89 -8.02 1.04 -5.87
CA LYS A 89 -9.09 0.04 -5.94
C LYS A 89 -8.54 -1.37 -5.93
N THR A 90 -9.12 -2.21 -5.09
CA THR A 90 -8.83 -3.64 -5.06
C THR A 90 -9.85 -4.42 -5.88
N LYS A 91 -9.49 -5.61 -6.35
CA LYS A 91 -10.40 -6.51 -7.06
C LYS A 91 -11.20 -7.30 -6.02
N PRO A 92 -12.55 -7.19 -5.97
CA PRO A 92 -13.38 -7.76 -4.89
C PRO A 92 -13.21 -9.27 -4.65
N ASN A 93 -12.81 -10.01 -5.68
CA ASN A 93 -12.51 -11.45 -5.64
C ASN A 93 -11.23 -11.75 -6.43
N GLY A 94 -10.23 -10.87 -6.33
CA GLY A 94 -8.91 -11.16 -6.90
C GLY A 94 -8.27 -12.37 -6.22
N PRO A 95 -7.17 -12.91 -6.76
CA PRO A 95 -6.23 -13.67 -5.95
C PRO A 95 -5.37 -12.69 -5.11
N PRO A 96 -5.01 -13.05 -3.86
CA PRO A 96 -3.95 -12.34 -3.17
C PRO A 96 -2.61 -12.59 -3.87
N CYS A 97 -1.62 -11.73 -3.63
CA CYS A 97 -0.27 -11.91 -4.16
C CYS A 97 0.77 -12.00 -3.05
N LEU A 98 1.91 -12.59 -3.37
CA LEU A 98 3.07 -12.65 -2.50
C LEU A 98 4.01 -11.50 -2.82
N ILE A 99 4.44 -10.80 -1.79
CA ILE A 99 5.50 -9.79 -1.87
C ILE A 99 6.57 -10.09 -0.82
N SER A 100 7.80 -9.70 -1.14
CA SER A 100 8.90 -9.76 -0.18
C SER A 100 8.69 -8.74 0.94
N ILE A 101 9.06 -9.07 2.18
CA ILE A 101 9.06 -8.05 3.24
C ILE A 101 10.00 -6.88 2.93
N TYR A 102 11.05 -7.14 2.15
CA TYR A 102 12.07 -6.16 1.79
C TYR A 102 11.61 -5.19 0.70
N SER A 103 10.50 -5.48 0.03
CA SER A 103 9.95 -4.60 -0.99
C SER A 103 8.97 -3.57 -0.43
N VAL A 104 8.70 -3.60 0.88
CA VAL A 104 7.74 -2.68 1.50
C VAL A 104 8.39 -1.33 1.79
N LEU A 105 7.83 -0.30 1.17
CA LEU A 105 7.98 1.09 1.55
C LEU A 105 7.14 1.32 2.83
N PRO A 106 7.37 2.40 3.60
CA PRO A 106 6.60 2.70 4.80
C PRO A 106 5.09 2.47 4.68
N GLY A 107 4.46 2.17 5.82
CA GLY A 107 3.04 1.92 5.94
C GLY A 107 2.22 2.97 5.22
N ALA A 108 1.17 2.50 4.55
CA ALA A 108 0.21 3.36 3.90
C ALA A 108 -1.03 3.48 4.79
N LEU A 109 -1.54 4.69 4.93
CA LEU A 109 -2.85 4.90 5.53
C LEU A 109 -3.88 4.97 4.40
N LEU A 110 -4.72 3.94 4.31
CA LEU A 110 -5.84 3.89 3.37
C LEU A 110 -7.16 3.87 4.15
N ILE A 111 -8.14 4.64 3.68
CA ILE A 111 -9.50 4.66 4.25
C ILE A 111 -10.48 4.25 3.17
N GLU A 112 -11.39 3.32 3.47
CA GLU A 112 -12.43 2.93 2.53
C GLU A 112 -13.36 4.12 2.24
N ASP A 113 -13.62 4.38 0.96
CA ASP A 113 -14.60 5.38 0.53
C ASP A 113 -16.00 4.83 0.81
N THR A 114 -16.70 5.43 1.77
CA THR A 114 -18.06 5.03 2.14
C THR A 114 -19.06 5.18 1.00
N ALA A 115 -18.79 6.05 0.02
CA ALA A 115 -19.63 6.23 -1.17
C ALA A 115 -19.28 5.26 -2.32
N ALA A 116 -18.10 4.64 -2.28
CA ALA A 116 -17.60 3.75 -3.33
C ALA A 116 -16.97 2.48 -2.71
N PRO A 117 -17.78 1.45 -2.42
CA PRO A 117 -17.28 0.21 -1.81
C PRO A 117 -16.10 -0.38 -2.57
N LYS A 118 -15.07 -0.82 -1.85
CA LYS A 118 -13.82 -1.37 -2.40
C LYS A 118 -12.90 -0.35 -3.11
N GLU A 119 -13.25 0.92 -3.11
CA GLU A 119 -12.33 2.02 -3.37
C GLU A 119 -11.86 2.61 -2.05
N TYR A 120 -10.60 3.01 -2.03
CA TYR A 120 -9.93 3.53 -0.85
C TYR A 120 -9.23 4.83 -1.21
N LEU A 121 -9.15 5.73 -0.24
CA LEU A 121 -8.46 7.00 -0.34
C LEU A 121 -7.09 6.87 0.33
N VAL A 122 -6.05 7.30 -0.37
CA VAL A 122 -4.68 7.39 0.17
C VAL A 122 -4.60 8.65 1.03
N VAL A 123 -4.39 8.48 2.33
CA VAL A 123 -4.21 9.60 3.26
C VAL A 123 -2.73 9.97 3.29
N ASP A 124 -2.36 10.98 2.51
CA ASP A 124 -0.97 11.42 2.34
C ASP A 124 -0.59 12.62 3.21
N MET A 125 -1.56 13.28 3.86
CA MET A 125 -1.30 14.49 4.67
C MET A 125 -0.70 14.21 6.06
N VAL A 126 -0.83 13.00 6.58
CA VAL A 126 -0.39 12.64 7.95
C VAL A 126 1.07 12.17 7.96
N ASP A 127 1.53 11.58 6.87
CA ASP A 127 2.90 11.08 6.71
C ASP A 127 3.60 11.90 5.61
N LEU A 128 4.63 12.65 6.01
CA LEU A 128 5.41 13.48 5.10
C LEU A 128 6.10 12.66 4.00
N ASP A 129 6.51 11.42 4.29
CA ASP A 129 7.07 10.54 3.27
C ASP A 129 6.00 10.09 2.29
N MET A 130 4.79 9.79 2.77
CA MET A 130 3.67 9.47 1.88
C MET A 130 3.32 10.66 1.00
N PHE A 131 3.25 11.88 1.54
CA PHE A 131 3.04 13.11 0.78
C PHE A 131 4.05 13.26 -0.38
N LEU A 132 5.36 13.15 -0.07
CA LEU A 132 6.43 13.25 -1.07
C LEU A 132 6.37 12.13 -2.11
N ARG A 133 5.99 10.91 -1.69
CA ARG A 133 5.77 9.77 -2.58
C ARG A 133 4.61 10.03 -3.53
N MET A 134 3.50 10.56 -3.07
CA MET A 134 2.32 10.79 -3.91
C MET A 134 2.53 11.87 -4.97
N GLN A 135 3.48 12.80 -4.74
CA GLN A 135 3.89 13.79 -5.73
C GLN A 135 4.76 13.20 -6.85
N SER A 136 5.67 12.28 -6.52
CA SER A 136 6.72 11.82 -7.42
C SER A 136 6.48 10.42 -8.02
N LEU A 137 5.77 9.54 -7.32
CA LEU A 137 5.56 8.18 -7.76
C LEU A 137 4.43 8.07 -8.79
N SER A 138 4.74 7.34 -9.86
CA SER A 138 3.73 6.61 -10.62
C SER A 138 3.51 5.26 -9.94
N TYR A 139 2.27 4.89 -9.66
CA TYR A 139 1.92 3.62 -9.02
C TYR A 139 0.78 2.96 -9.79
N VAL A 140 0.50 1.69 -9.49
CA VAL A 140 -0.58 0.95 -10.15
C VAL A 140 -1.94 1.61 -9.82
N GLY A 141 -2.58 2.23 -10.81
CA GLY A 141 -3.81 3.01 -10.62
C GLY A 141 -3.64 4.53 -10.86
N LYS A 142 -2.40 5.03 -10.90
CA LYS A 142 -2.04 6.37 -11.39
C LYS A 142 -1.47 6.25 -12.81
N PRO A 143 -2.15 6.74 -13.86
CA PRO A 143 -1.51 6.87 -15.16
C PRO A 143 -0.24 7.71 -15.00
N ALA A 144 0.80 7.38 -15.78
CA ALA A 144 1.99 8.22 -15.80
C ALA A 144 1.56 9.62 -16.23
N SER A 145 1.96 10.65 -15.46
CA SER A 145 1.79 12.04 -15.90
C SER A 145 2.42 12.14 -17.29
N GLN A 146 1.64 12.44 -18.32
CA GLN A 146 2.22 12.92 -19.56
C GLN A 146 2.96 14.19 -19.19
N GLN A 147 4.29 14.14 -19.23
CA GLN A 147 5.10 15.35 -19.22
C GLN A 147 4.68 16.14 -20.46
N ASN A 148 3.93 17.21 -20.25
CA ASN A 148 3.75 18.26 -21.25
C ASN A 148 5.04 19.07 -21.35
#